data_AF-A0A2H5WR36-F1
#
_entry.id   AF-A0A2H5WR36-F1
#
_cell.length_a   1.000
_cell.length_b   1.000
_cell.length_c   1.000
_cell.angle_alpha   90.00
_cell.angle_beta   90.00
_cell.angle_gamma   90.00
#
_symmetry.space_group_name_H-M   'P 1'
#
loop_
_entity.id
_entity.type
_entity.pdbx_description
1 polymer ?
#
loop_
_entity_poly.entity_id
_entity_poly.type
_entity_poly.pdbx_seq_one_letter_code
_entity_poly.pdbx_strand_id
1 'polypeptide(L)'
;MDEAAYVPEAVVYEVLMPMLADTGGRLALVSTPRGQNYFYRLYQRGQSGDPAVWSLRSPSWANPMLSPATLRMQAQMMTARQYRVEYGAEFLDPAGQVFRTEWVDRALMLQPETVYGMVVAGVDWARYRDWTAAVVLYGSRERAQMLGAKRWHGLAWSQQVRQVAQFLQGFGVQRVLCDRTGVGDPLVEALQHAGMPFAEGIAFTQAFKQTLVETLALMLEQGRLALMPEPTLLQELYHFEAQPTPSGVRLGASAGMHDDMVMALALAVWALPPAPAGEVIQTSGRGRFQ
;
A
#
# COMPACT_ATOMS: atom_id res chain seq x y z
N MET A 1 24.58 4.68 6.02
CA MET A 1 23.46 4.86 5.08
C MET A 1 22.73 6.11 5.49
N ASP A 2 22.65 7.07 4.59
CA ASP A 2 21.90 8.31 4.79
C ASP A 2 20.47 8.14 4.26
N GLU A 3 19.53 8.94 4.75
CA GLU A 3 18.09 8.85 4.47
C GLU A 3 17.49 7.45 4.65
N ALA A 4 17.97 6.74 5.67
CA ALA A 4 17.65 5.34 5.90
C ALA A 4 16.14 5.07 5.97
N ALA A 5 15.34 5.94 6.59
CA ALA A 5 13.90 5.72 6.74
C ALA A 5 13.13 5.71 5.40
N TYR A 6 13.75 6.14 4.30
CA TYR A 6 13.17 6.13 2.96
C TYR A 6 13.68 4.98 2.08
N VAL A 7 14.70 4.26 2.55
CA VAL A 7 15.23 3.07 1.86
C VAL A 7 14.30 1.89 2.15
N PRO A 8 13.90 1.08 1.14
CA PRO A 8 13.10 -0.10 1.36
C PRO A 8 13.74 -1.03 2.39
N GLU A 9 12.96 -1.48 3.36
CA GLU A 9 13.43 -2.30 4.48
C GLU A 9 14.20 -3.54 4.03
N ALA A 10 13.70 -4.20 2.97
CA ALA A 10 14.32 -5.38 2.40
C ALA A 10 15.74 -5.12 1.86
N VAL A 11 16.06 -3.91 1.38
CA VAL A 11 17.45 -3.57 0.98
C VAL A 11 18.38 -3.63 2.20
N VAL A 12 17.90 -3.19 3.36
CA VAL A 12 18.70 -3.24 4.59
C VAL A 12 18.90 -4.67 5.04
N TYR A 13 17.84 -5.46 5.16
CA TYR A 13 17.92 -6.79 5.76
C TYR A 13 18.34 -7.90 4.80
N GLU A 14 18.04 -7.80 3.51
CA GLU A 14 18.32 -8.85 2.52
C GLU A 14 19.59 -8.57 1.71
N VAL A 15 20.08 -7.32 1.69
CA VAL A 15 21.30 -6.95 0.97
C VAL A 15 22.41 -6.49 1.92
N LEU A 16 22.17 -5.42 2.69
CA LEU A 16 23.24 -4.82 3.50
C LEU A 16 23.64 -5.70 4.70
N MET A 17 22.68 -6.26 5.42
CA MET A 17 22.97 -7.10 6.59
C MET A 17 23.77 -8.37 6.22
N PRO A 18 23.42 -9.15 5.18
CA PRO A 18 24.23 -10.28 4.73
C PRO A 18 25.66 -9.89 4.32
N MET A 19 25.82 -8.77 3.62
CA MET A 19 27.15 -8.27 3.24
C MET A 19 28.01 -7.93 4.46
N LEU A 20 27.42 -7.33 5.50
CA LEU A 20 28.12 -6.98 6.73
C LEU A 20 28.43 -8.21 7.60
N ALA A 21 27.56 -9.21 7.59
CA ALA A 21 27.75 -10.45 8.35
C ALA A 21 29.05 -11.18 7.96
N ASP A 22 29.38 -11.19 6.66
CA ASP A 22 30.63 -11.79 6.16
C ASP A 22 31.89 -11.06 6.68
N THR A 23 31.77 -9.76 6.91
CA THR A 23 32.88 -8.89 7.33
C THR A 23 32.94 -8.61 8.83
N GLY A 24 31.89 -8.98 9.60
CA GLY A 24 31.71 -8.53 10.98
C GLY A 24 31.52 -7.00 11.11
N GLY A 25 31.08 -6.34 10.03
CA GLY A 25 30.96 -4.90 9.93
C GLY A 25 29.81 -4.32 10.76
N ARG A 26 29.79 -2.99 10.89
CA ARG A 26 28.72 -2.25 11.57
C ARG A 26 27.92 -1.43 10.55
N LEU A 27 26.61 -1.36 10.77
CA LEU A 27 25.71 -0.51 9.97
C LEU A 27 25.36 0.76 10.74
N ALA A 28 25.70 1.91 10.17
CA ALA A 28 25.24 3.21 10.65
C ALA A 28 24.07 3.69 9.79
N LEU A 29 22.92 3.97 10.40
CA LEU A 29 21.71 4.48 9.75
C LEU A 29 21.42 5.89 10.26
N VAL A 30 21.31 6.85 9.35
CA VAL A 30 20.98 8.26 9.63
C VAL A 30 19.81 8.65 8.74
N SER A 31 18.81 9.35 9.31
CA SER A 31 17.60 9.74 8.60
C SER A 31 16.75 10.71 9.43
N THR A 32 15.83 11.42 8.78
CA THR A 32 14.62 11.95 9.44
C THR A 32 13.55 10.85 9.60
N PRO A 33 12.68 10.92 10.62
CA PRO A 33 11.61 9.94 10.80
C PRO A 33 10.59 9.95 9.66
N ARG A 34 10.18 8.76 9.22
CA ARG A 34 9.10 8.57 8.25
C ARG A 34 8.06 7.61 8.82
N GLY A 35 7.09 8.17 9.53
CA GLY A 35 6.09 7.37 10.24
C GLY A 35 6.73 6.41 11.24
N GLN A 36 6.06 5.29 11.51
CA GLN A 36 6.54 4.22 12.38
C GLN A 36 7.06 2.99 11.61
N ASN A 37 7.98 3.19 10.67
CA ASN A 37 8.51 2.12 9.82
C ASN A 37 9.69 1.33 10.43
N TYR A 38 10.47 0.61 9.61
CA TYR A 38 11.58 -0.21 10.10
C TYR A 38 12.67 0.60 10.84
N PHE A 39 12.90 1.86 10.44
CA PHE A 39 13.85 2.74 11.10
C PHE A 39 13.38 3.08 12.52
N TYR A 40 12.08 3.28 12.71
CA TYR A 40 11.47 3.41 14.04
C TYR A 40 11.63 2.14 14.88
N ARG A 41 11.43 0.95 14.30
CA ARG A 41 11.61 -0.31 15.03
C ARG A 41 13.06 -0.51 15.49
N LEU A 42 14.04 -0.18 14.64
CA LEU A 42 15.46 -0.20 15.04
C LEU A 42 15.76 0.81 16.14
N TYR A 43 15.18 2.02 16.06
CA TYR A 43 15.25 2.99 17.15
C TYR A 43 14.66 2.42 18.46
N GLN A 44 13.46 1.83 18.43
CA GLN A 44 12.86 1.24 19.64
C GLN A 44 13.69 0.09 20.22
N ARG A 45 14.29 -0.77 19.38
CA ARG A 45 15.19 -1.83 19.83
C ARG A 45 16.38 -1.27 20.60
N GLY A 46 17.05 -0.25 20.08
CA GLY A 46 18.14 0.40 20.80
C GLY A 46 17.69 1.06 22.11
N GLN A 47 16.51 1.67 22.12
CA GLN A 47 15.93 2.23 23.36
C GLN A 47 15.57 1.16 24.40
N SER A 48 15.26 -0.07 23.99
CA SER A 48 14.98 -1.19 24.90
C SER A 48 16.23 -1.83 25.53
N GLY A 49 17.43 -1.35 25.18
CA GLY A 49 18.70 -1.88 25.68
C GLY A 49 19.17 -3.14 24.95
N ASP A 50 18.74 -3.36 23.70
CA ASP A 50 19.29 -4.41 22.84
C ASP A 50 20.81 -4.22 22.67
N PRO A 51 21.66 -5.16 23.11
CA PRO A 51 23.12 -4.99 23.06
C PRO A 51 23.67 -4.91 21.62
N ALA A 52 22.90 -5.34 20.62
CA ALA A 52 23.30 -5.29 19.22
C ALA A 52 22.94 -3.96 18.53
N VAL A 53 22.08 -3.13 19.14
CA VAL A 53 21.56 -1.91 18.51
C VAL A 53 21.71 -0.74 19.47
N TRP A 54 22.39 0.32 19.03
CA TRP A 54 22.39 1.61 19.71
C TRP A 54 21.61 2.62 18.89
N SER A 55 20.76 3.42 19.54
CA SER A 55 19.91 4.41 18.89
C SER A 55 19.89 5.73 19.64
N LEU A 56 19.64 6.80 18.90
CA LEU A 56 19.54 8.17 19.41
C LEU A 56 18.51 8.94 18.58
N ARG A 57 17.77 9.83 19.24
CA ARG A 57 16.98 10.88 18.60
C ARG A 57 17.61 12.25 18.92
N SER A 58 17.93 13.02 17.89
CA SER A 58 18.57 14.33 18.03
C SER A 58 17.72 15.44 17.42
N PRO A 59 16.83 16.10 18.18
CA PRO A 59 16.06 17.23 17.67
C PRO A 59 16.95 18.44 17.39
N SER A 60 16.58 19.28 16.42
CA SER A 60 17.39 20.41 15.97
C SER A 60 17.61 21.47 17.04
N TRP A 61 16.72 21.61 18.04
CA TRP A 61 16.92 22.53 19.16
C TRP A 61 17.97 22.07 20.17
N ALA A 62 18.47 20.84 20.06
CA ALA A 62 19.64 20.40 20.81
C ALA A 62 20.96 20.84 20.15
N ASN A 63 20.94 21.34 18.91
CA ASN A 63 22.12 21.83 18.20
C ASN A 63 22.43 23.28 18.61
N PRO A 64 23.55 23.54 19.33
CA PRO A 64 23.90 24.90 19.77
C PRO A 64 24.25 25.85 18.63
N MET A 65 24.53 25.33 17.43
CA MET A 65 24.83 26.15 16.24
C MET A 65 23.56 26.67 15.55
N LEU A 66 22.39 26.15 15.89
CA LEU A 66 21.14 26.55 15.25
C LEU A 66 20.43 27.62 16.10
N SER A 67 20.22 28.79 15.50
CA SER A 67 19.64 29.91 16.26
C SER A 67 18.17 29.65 16.62
N PRO A 68 17.71 30.03 17.84
CA PRO A 68 16.30 29.97 18.20
C PRO A 68 15.39 30.78 17.27
N ALA A 69 15.90 31.85 16.65
CA ALA A 69 15.16 32.66 15.69
C ALA A 69 14.87 31.87 14.40
N THR A 70 15.86 31.12 13.89
CA THR A 70 15.69 30.23 12.73
C THR A 70 14.65 29.16 13.01
N LEU A 71 14.69 28.52 14.18
CA LEU A 71 13.71 27.51 14.58
C LEU A 71 12.27 28.07 14.60
N ARG A 72 12.08 29.27 15.17
CA ARG A 72 10.76 29.94 15.18
C ARG A 72 10.27 30.28 13.77
N MET A 73 11.16 30.79 12.92
CA MET A 73 10.82 31.10 11.52
C MET A 73 10.35 29.84 10.78
N GLN A 74 11.08 28.74 10.94
CA GLN A 74 10.74 27.47 10.31
C GLN A 74 9.40 26.91 10.83
N ALA A 75 9.15 27.00 12.14
CA ALA A 75 7.87 26.61 12.72
C ALA A 75 6.66 27.36 12.14
N GLN A 76 6.84 28.59 11.65
CA GLN A 76 5.76 29.38 11.02
C GLN A 76 5.49 29.00 9.55
N MET A 77 6.45 28.33 8.89
CA MET A 77 6.34 27.93 7.48
C MET A 77 5.80 26.50 7.31
N MET A 78 5.62 25.77 8.41
CA MET A 78 5.29 24.35 8.43
C MET A 78 4.03 24.09 9.24
N THR A 79 3.39 22.95 8.99
CA THR A 79 2.40 22.43 9.94
C THR A 79 3.09 22.00 11.25
N ALA A 80 2.35 22.01 12.36
CA ALA A 80 2.88 21.55 13.65
C ALA A 80 3.42 20.11 13.59
N ARG A 81 2.79 19.23 12.80
CA ARG A 81 3.28 17.87 12.57
C ARG A 81 4.60 17.86 11.81
N GLN A 82 4.69 18.56 10.67
CA GLN A 82 5.93 18.65 9.88
C GLN A 82 7.08 19.16 10.73
N TYR A 83 6.86 20.22 11.52
CA TYR A 83 7.90 20.74 12.41
C TYR A 83 8.35 19.72 13.47
N ARG A 84 7.42 18.97 14.08
CA ARG A 84 7.74 17.91 15.04
C ARG A 84 8.53 16.76 14.43
N VAL A 85 8.26 16.41 13.18
CA VAL A 85 9.01 15.36 12.46
C VAL A 85 10.39 15.88 12.04
N GLU A 86 10.43 16.95 11.23
CA GLU A 86 11.66 17.45 10.60
C GLU A 86 12.64 18.07 11.60
N TYR A 87 12.15 18.85 12.56
CA TYR A 87 12.98 19.52 13.57
C TYR A 87 12.96 18.81 14.92
N GLY A 88 11.86 18.14 15.28
CA GLY A 88 11.75 17.40 16.53
C GLY A 88 12.25 15.95 16.47
N ALA A 89 12.55 15.45 15.27
CA ALA A 89 12.90 14.05 15.03
C ALA A 89 11.88 13.08 15.64
N GLU A 90 10.60 13.45 15.67
CA GLU A 90 9.53 12.62 16.21
C GLU A 90 9.01 11.59 15.21
N PHE A 91 8.90 10.34 15.65
CA PHE A 91 8.28 9.25 14.87
C PHE A 91 6.76 9.32 14.97
N LEU A 92 6.13 9.97 13.99
CA LEU A 92 4.68 10.19 13.95
C LEU A 92 4.10 9.69 12.63
N ASP A 93 3.18 8.72 12.68
CA ASP A 93 2.26 8.50 11.57
C ASP A 93 1.28 9.69 11.48
N PRO A 94 0.75 10.03 10.29
CA PRO A 94 -0.32 11.01 10.14
C PRO A 94 -1.56 10.63 10.97
N ALA A 95 -2.18 11.61 11.61
CA ALA A 95 -3.44 11.37 12.33
C ALA A 95 -4.53 10.94 11.34
N GLY A 96 -5.24 9.87 11.66
CA GLY A 96 -6.27 9.31 10.77
C GLY A 96 -5.74 8.49 9.60
N GLN A 97 -4.42 8.27 9.47
CA GLN A 97 -3.86 7.38 8.44
C GLN A 97 -4.45 5.97 8.56
N VAL A 98 -4.97 5.43 7.46
CA VAL A 98 -5.59 4.10 7.43
C VAL A 98 -4.54 3.00 7.24
N PHE A 99 -3.64 3.16 6.28
CA PHE A 99 -2.57 2.20 6.00
C PHE A 99 -1.29 2.67 6.68
N ARG A 100 -0.91 1.98 7.77
CA ARG A 100 0.30 2.36 8.52
C ARG A 100 1.53 2.25 7.64
N THR A 101 2.47 3.20 7.79
CA THR A 101 3.71 3.24 7.02
C THR A 101 4.45 1.89 7.03
N GLU A 102 4.49 1.22 8.20
CA GLU A 102 5.10 -0.10 8.34
C GLU A 102 4.45 -1.21 7.49
N TRP A 103 3.13 -1.18 7.31
CA TRP A 103 2.43 -2.22 6.56
C TRP A 103 2.72 -2.09 5.06
N VAL A 104 2.70 -0.85 4.57
CA VAL A 104 3.02 -0.53 3.18
C VAL A 104 4.49 -0.80 2.87
N ASP A 105 5.42 -0.36 3.74
CA ASP A 105 6.85 -0.53 3.50
C ASP A 105 7.26 -2.01 3.49
N ARG A 106 6.66 -2.87 4.34
CA ARG A 106 6.90 -4.32 4.33
C ARG A 106 6.29 -5.03 3.13
N ALA A 107 5.22 -4.48 2.56
CA ALA A 107 4.57 -5.04 1.38
C ALA A 107 5.43 -4.83 0.11
N LEU A 108 6.43 -3.94 0.13
CA LEU A 108 7.27 -3.67 -1.03
C LEU A 108 8.10 -4.90 -1.42
N MET A 109 7.82 -5.41 -2.61
CA MET A 109 8.52 -6.53 -3.21
C MET A 109 9.88 -6.11 -3.79
N LEU A 110 10.93 -6.85 -3.45
CA LEU A 110 12.20 -6.82 -4.18
C LEU A 110 12.29 -7.89 -5.29
N GLN A 111 11.64 -9.04 -5.09
CA GLN A 111 11.62 -10.16 -6.04
C GLN A 111 10.25 -10.83 -6.08
N PRO A 112 9.81 -11.37 -7.24
CA PRO A 112 8.55 -12.11 -7.37
C PRO A 112 8.33 -13.15 -6.26
N GLU A 113 7.14 -13.17 -5.67
CA GLU A 113 6.77 -14.13 -4.64
C GLU A 113 6.24 -15.40 -5.30
N THR A 114 6.49 -16.55 -4.67
CA THR A 114 5.81 -17.78 -5.06
C THR A 114 4.38 -17.75 -4.52
N VAL A 115 3.43 -17.44 -5.40
CA VAL A 115 2.00 -17.40 -5.09
C VAL A 115 1.21 -18.29 -6.06
N TYR A 116 0.04 -18.74 -5.62
CA TYR A 116 -0.88 -19.54 -6.43
C TYR A 116 -2.27 -18.93 -6.36
N GLY A 117 -3.01 -18.99 -7.46
CA GLY A 117 -4.39 -18.53 -7.51
C GLY A 117 -4.76 -17.96 -8.86
N MET A 118 -5.57 -16.89 -8.86
CA MET A 118 -6.10 -16.27 -10.06
C MET A 118 -5.43 -14.93 -10.35
N VAL A 119 -5.35 -14.59 -11.63
CA VAL A 119 -5.01 -13.23 -12.05
C VAL A 119 -6.29 -12.41 -12.07
N VAL A 120 -6.38 -11.43 -11.18
CA VAL A 120 -7.58 -10.60 -11.00
C VAL A 120 -7.21 -9.13 -11.15
N ALA A 121 -8.20 -8.28 -11.40
CA ALA A 121 -7.99 -6.84 -11.45
C ALA A 121 -9.12 -6.05 -10.79
N GLY A 122 -8.78 -4.86 -10.35
CA GLY A 122 -9.71 -3.81 -9.96
C GLY A 122 -9.53 -2.60 -10.86
N VAL A 123 -10.64 -1.98 -11.25
CA VAL A 123 -10.66 -0.78 -12.09
C VAL A 123 -11.51 0.29 -11.41
N ASP A 124 -10.92 1.45 -11.18
CA ASP A 124 -11.63 2.66 -10.74
C ASP A 124 -11.76 3.63 -11.91
N TRP A 125 -12.98 4.04 -12.23
CA TRP A 125 -13.29 4.83 -13.43
C TRP A 125 -13.47 6.31 -13.10
N ALA A 126 -12.54 7.14 -13.57
CA ALA A 126 -12.67 8.60 -13.51
C ALA A 126 -12.19 9.31 -14.79
N ARG A 127 -12.59 10.58 -14.95
CA ARG A 127 -12.33 11.33 -16.20
C ARG A 127 -11.92 12.79 -16.04
N TYR A 128 -12.61 13.55 -15.18
CA TYR A 128 -12.50 15.03 -15.20
C TYR A 128 -11.59 15.62 -14.13
N ARG A 129 -11.59 15.05 -12.92
CA ARG A 129 -10.75 15.51 -11.80
C ARG A 129 -9.80 14.40 -11.38
N ASP A 130 -10.32 13.19 -11.35
CA ASP A 130 -9.59 12.02 -10.90
C ASP A 130 -9.18 11.13 -12.08
N TRP A 131 -8.31 10.16 -11.80
CA TRP A 131 -7.68 9.30 -12.79
C TRP A 131 -8.45 7.99 -12.91
N THR A 132 -8.64 7.49 -14.14
CA THR A 132 -8.97 6.06 -14.26
C THR A 132 -7.75 5.27 -13.81
N ALA A 133 -7.92 4.32 -12.90
CA ALA A 133 -6.84 3.46 -12.39
C ALA A 133 -7.18 1.99 -12.57
N ALA A 134 -6.16 1.17 -12.85
CA ALA A 134 -6.28 -0.29 -12.89
C ALA A 134 -5.11 -0.94 -12.17
N VAL A 135 -5.40 -1.93 -11.34
CA VAL A 135 -4.42 -2.73 -10.60
C VAL A 135 -4.67 -4.21 -10.86
N VAL A 136 -3.62 -4.96 -11.18
CA VAL A 136 -3.64 -6.40 -11.45
C VAL A 136 -2.91 -7.13 -10.34
N LEU A 137 -3.56 -8.12 -9.74
CA LEU A 137 -3.02 -9.00 -8.71
C LEU A 137 -3.00 -10.45 -9.19
N TYR A 138 -2.08 -11.25 -8.65
CA TYR A 138 -2.04 -12.69 -8.81
C TYR A 138 -2.01 -13.36 -7.43
N GLY A 139 -2.92 -14.30 -7.19
CA GLY A 139 -2.94 -15.11 -5.97
C GLY A 139 -4.35 -15.31 -5.39
N SER A 140 -4.44 -15.30 -4.06
CA SER A 140 -5.67 -15.40 -3.27
C SER A 140 -5.64 -14.41 -2.09
N ARG A 141 -6.74 -14.34 -1.32
CA ARG A 141 -6.75 -13.55 -0.07
C ARG A 141 -5.84 -14.10 1.05
N GLU A 142 -5.30 -15.32 0.87
CA GLU A 142 -4.26 -15.85 1.76
C GLU A 142 -2.90 -15.26 1.45
N ARG A 143 -2.55 -15.18 0.16
CA ARG A 143 -1.34 -14.52 -0.33
C ARG A 143 -1.48 -14.08 -1.78
N ALA A 144 -1.10 -12.84 -2.08
CA ALA A 144 -1.14 -12.27 -3.42
C ALA A 144 0.01 -11.31 -3.68
N GLN A 145 0.33 -11.14 -4.96
CA GLN A 145 1.31 -10.16 -5.42
C GLN A 145 0.73 -9.27 -6.52
N MET A 146 1.17 -8.03 -6.57
CA MET A 146 0.85 -7.11 -7.66
C MET A 146 1.68 -7.42 -8.89
N LEU A 147 1.02 -7.56 -10.05
CA LEU A 147 1.66 -7.76 -11.35
C LEU A 147 1.76 -6.47 -12.17
N GLY A 148 0.80 -5.57 -11.99
CA GLY A 148 0.65 -4.39 -12.84
C GLY A 148 -0.19 -3.32 -12.17
N ALA A 149 0.17 -2.05 -12.42
CA ALA A 149 -0.59 -0.89 -12.00
C ALA A 149 -0.46 0.20 -13.09
N LYS A 150 -1.57 0.83 -13.45
CA LYS A 150 -1.58 1.90 -14.46
C LYS A 150 -2.75 2.85 -14.26
N ARG A 151 -2.54 4.13 -14.61
CA ARG A 151 -3.59 5.16 -14.62
C ARG A 151 -3.66 5.92 -15.94
N TRP A 152 -4.83 6.49 -16.21
CA TRP A 152 -5.16 7.26 -17.42
C TRP A 152 -5.97 8.50 -17.06
N HIS A 153 -5.75 9.61 -17.78
CA HIS A 153 -6.46 10.87 -17.56
C HIS A 153 -6.71 11.61 -18.87
N GLY A 154 -7.79 12.39 -18.92
CA GLY A 154 -8.10 13.28 -20.04
C GLY A 154 -8.51 12.59 -21.35
N LEU A 155 -8.79 11.28 -21.31
CA LEU A 155 -9.19 10.50 -22.48
C LEU A 155 -10.73 10.48 -22.65
N ALA A 156 -11.19 10.21 -23.87
CA ALA A 156 -12.59 9.89 -24.11
C ALA A 156 -12.91 8.48 -23.56
N TRP A 157 -14.13 8.26 -23.08
CA TRP A 157 -14.54 6.98 -22.47
C TRP A 157 -14.23 5.76 -23.36
N SER A 158 -14.53 5.82 -24.66
CA SER A 158 -14.24 4.72 -25.60
C SER A 158 -12.74 4.42 -25.75
N GLN A 159 -11.88 5.44 -25.61
CA GLN A 159 -10.43 5.27 -25.60
C GLN A 159 -9.94 4.72 -24.26
N GLN A 160 -10.50 5.19 -23.14
CA GLN A 160 -10.19 4.66 -21.80
C GLN A 160 -10.52 3.17 -21.72
N VAL A 161 -11.73 2.78 -22.11
CA VAL A 161 -12.16 1.37 -22.16
C VAL A 161 -11.19 0.52 -22.97
N ARG A 162 -10.80 0.99 -24.17
CA ARG A 162 -9.86 0.26 -25.03
C ARG A 162 -8.49 0.09 -24.38
N GLN A 163 -7.95 1.14 -23.76
CA GLN A 163 -6.63 1.07 -23.13
C GLN A 163 -6.63 0.22 -21.86
N VAL A 164 -7.69 0.28 -21.06
CA VAL A 164 -7.88 -0.59 -19.89
C VAL A 164 -7.98 -2.04 -20.35
N ALA A 165 -8.83 -2.35 -21.35
CA ALA A 165 -8.94 -3.71 -21.89
C ALA A 165 -7.58 -4.25 -22.37
N GLN A 166 -6.84 -3.47 -23.16
CA GLN A 166 -5.52 -3.86 -23.65
C GLN A 166 -4.53 -4.14 -22.50
N PHE A 167 -4.53 -3.29 -21.47
CA PHE A 167 -3.69 -3.48 -20.29
C PHE A 167 -4.04 -4.79 -19.57
N LEU A 168 -5.32 -5.05 -19.30
CA LEU A 168 -5.79 -6.25 -18.61
C LEU A 168 -5.55 -7.54 -19.41
N GLN A 169 -5.74 -7.49 -20.73
CA GLN A 169 -5.43 -8.61 -21.64
C GLN A 169 -3.96 -9.00 -21.60
N GLY A 170 -3.06 -8.02 -21.47
CA GLY A 170 -1.61 -8.26 -21.37
C GLY A 170 -1.20 -9.15 -20.19
N PHE A 171 -2.03 -9.24 -19.14
CA PHE A 171 -1.78 -10.09 -17.97
C PHE A 171 -2.62 -11.37 -17.95
N GLY A 172 -3.54 -11.57 -18.90
CA GLY A 172 -4.45 -12.72 -18.88
C GLY A 172 -5.41 -12.69 -17.68
N VAL A 173 -5.94 -11.51 -17.35
CA VAL A 173 -6.86 -11.32 -16.21
C VAL A 173 -8.12 -12.17 -16.39
N GLN A 174 -8.47 -12.92 -15.34
CA GLN A 174 -9.58 -13.88 -15.32
C GLN A 174 -10.84 -13.31 -14.65
N ARG A 175 -10.69 -12.24 -13.85
CA ARG A 175 -11.80 -11.56 -13.18
C ARG A 175 -11.48 -10.08 -12.99
N VAL A 176 -12.43 -9.20 -13.29
CA VAL A 176 -12.26 -7.75 -13.14
C VAL A 176 -13.42 -7.19 -12.33
N LEU A 177 -13.14 -6.45 -11.27
CA LEU A 177 -14.15 -5.69 -10.54
C LEU A 177 -14.01 -4.21 -10.86
N CYS A 178 -15.11 -3.58 -11.24
CA CYS A 178 -15.19 -2.15 -11.53
C CYS A 178 -16.11 -1.45 -10.54
N ASP A 179 -15.81 -0.20 -10.19
CA ASP A 179 -16.84 0.66 -9.62
C ASP A 179 -17.92 0.95 -10.69
N ARG A 180 -19.19 0.70 -10.35
CA ARG A 180 -20.35 0.98 -11.21
C ARG A 180 -21.09 2.27 -10.87
N THR A 181 -20.63 3.08 -9.90
CA THR A 181 -21.35 4.31 -9.53
C THR A 181 -21.38 5.34 -10.65
N GLY A 182 -22.51 6.04 -10.79
CA GLY A 182 -22.71 7.08 -11.80
C GLY A 182 -22.74 6.52 -13.23
N VAL A 183 -21.63 6.70 -13.96
CA VAL A 183 -21.50 6.29 -15.38
C VAL A 183 -20.89 4.90 -15.56
N GLY A 184 -20.68 4.16 -14.47
CA GLY A 184 -19.92 2.92 -14.48
C GLY A 184 -20.61 1.74 -15.18
N ASP A 185 -21.94 1.60 -15.10
CA ASP A 185 -22.66 0.50 -15.76
C ASP A 185 -22.39 0.42 -17.28
N PRO A 186 -22.53 1.51 -18.07
CA PRO A 186 -22.14 1.51 -19.49
C PRO A 186 -20.65 1.23 -19.74
N LEU A 187 -19.76 1.59 -18.80
CA LEU A 187 -18.32 1.35 -18.95
C LEU A 187 -17.96 -0.11 -18.69
N VAL A 188 -18.65 -0.77 -17.75
CA VAL A 188 -18.52 -2.21 -17.53
C VAL A 188 -18.98 -2.97 -18.77
N GLU A 189 -20.15 -2.65 -19.32
CA GLU A 189 -20.63 -3.25 -20.55
C GLU A 189 -19.64 -3.02 -21.71
N ALA A 190 -19.14 -1.80 -21.87
CA ALA A 190 -18.16 -1.50 -22.91
C ALA A 190 -16.85 -2.28 -22.71
N LEU A 191 -16.39 -2.46 -21.47
CA LEU A 191 -15.20 -3.25 -21.15
C LEU A 191 -15.42 -4.74 -21.45
N GLN A 192 -16.61 -5.28 -21.17
CA GLN A 192 -16.99 -6.64 -21.57
C GLN A 192 -16.91 -6.84 -23.08
N HIS A 193 -17.49 -5.91 -23.86
CA HIS A 193 -17.44 -5.92 -25.32
C HIS A 193 -16.02 -5.69 -25.87
N ALA A 194 -15.15 -5.01 -25.13
CA ALA A 194 -13.74 -4.82 -25.48
C ALA A 194 -12.84 -6.04 -25.18
N GLY A 195 -13.45 -7.19 -24.84
CA GLY A 195 -12.76 -8.46 -24.68
C GLY A 195 -12.44 -8.82 -23.23
N MET A 196 -13.10 -8.20 -22.25
CA MET A 196 -13.05 -8.59 -20.83
C MET A 196 -14.41 -9.14 -20.36
N PRO A 197 -14.86 -10.30 -20.86
CA PRO A 197 -16.22 -10.81 -20.60
C PRO A 197 -16.51 -11.07 -19.12
N PHE A 198 -15.47 -11.22 -18.28
CA PHE A 198 -15.56 -11.46 -16.84
C PHE A 198 -15.48 -10.16 -16.00
N ALA A 199 -15.70 -9.00 -16.63
CA ALA A 199 -15.80 -7.74 -15.90
C ALA A 199 -17.16 -7.62 -15.21
N GLU A 200 -17.15 -7.31 -13.92
CA GLU A 200 -18.33 -7.16 -13.07
C GLU A 200 -18.34 -5.75 -12.44
N GLY A 201 -19.49 -5.10 -12.45
CA GLY A 201 -19.69 -3.84 -11.74
C GLY A 201 -20.21 -4.06 -10.32
N ILE A 202 -19.64 -3.36 -9.33
CA ILE A 202 -20.14 -3.37 -7.95
C ILE A 202 -20.66 -2.00 -7.55
N ALA A 203 -21.83 -1.97 -6.89
CA ALA A 203 -22.37 -0.73 -6.34
C ALA A 203 -21.52 -0.25 -5.15
N PHE A 204 -20.76 0.82 -5.36
CA PHE A 204 -20.05 1.52 -4.30
C PHE A 204 -21.02 2.28 -3.41
N THR A 205 -21.40 1.66 -2.30
CA THR A 205 -21.94 2.40 -1.15
C THR A 205 -20.79 2.81 -0.22
N GLN A 206 -21.01 3.80 0.64
CA GLN A 206 -20.01 4.18 1.65
C GLN A 206 -19.64 2.99 2.56
N ALA A 207 -20.62 2.18 2.95
CA ALA A 207 -20.40 0.97 3.73
C ALA A 207 -19.54 -0.06 2.98
N PHE A 208 -19.78 -0.24 1.68
CA PHE A 208 -18.97 -1.14 0.87
C PHE A 208 -17.54 -0.62 0.65
N LYS A 209 -17.37 0.71 0.44
CA LYS A 209 -16.03 1.35 0.40
C LYS A 209 -15.24 1.04 1.67
N GLN A 210 -15.89 1.12 2.83
CA GLN A 210 -15.28 0.77 4.10
C GLN A 210 -14.84 -0.70 4.14
N THR A 211 -15.69 -1.64 3.74
CA THR A 211 -15.32 -3.07 3.68
C THR A 211 -14.13 -3.35 2.75
N LEU A 212 -14.08 -2.71 1.58
CA LEU A 212 -12.96 -2.84 0.64
C LEU A 212 -11.64 -2.37 1.26
N VAL A 213 -11.66 -1.19 1.86
CA VAL A 213 -10.49 -0.58 2.52
C VAL A 213 -10.03 -1.40 3.72
N GLU A 214 -10.95 -1.88 4.56
CA GLU A 214 -10.65 -2.75 5.70
C GLU A 214 -10.02 -4.07 5.26
N THR A 215 -10.51 -4.68 4.16
CA THR A 215 -9.94 -5.91 3.61
C THR A 215 -8.51 -5.69 3.11
N LEU A 216 -8.27 -4.58 2.41
CA LEU A 216 -6.92 -4.21 1.96
C LEU A 216 -5.99 -3.95 3.15
N ALA A 217 -6.44 -3.19 4.15
CA ALA A 217 -5.67 -2.88 5.35
C ALA A 217 -5.27 -4.17 6.08
N LEU A 218 -6.19 -5.12 6.24
CA LEU A 218 -5.94 -6.41 6.87
C LEU A 218 -4.87 -7.22 6.11
N MET A 219 -4.93 -7.27 4.77
CA MET A 219 -3.92 -7.98 3.98
C MET A 219 -2.53 -7.35 4.10
N LEU A 220 -2.43 -6.02 4.13
CA LEU A 220 -1.17 -5.31 4.32
C LEU A 220 -0.61 -5.51 5.75
N GLU A 221 -1.48 -5.39 6.76
CA GLU A 221 -1.13 -5.62 8.16
C GLU A 221 -0.55 -7.03 8.38
N GLN A 222 -1.17 -8.03 7.77
CA GLN A 222 -0.79 -9.44 7.90
C GLN A 222 0.34 -9.87 6.94
N GLY A 223 0.86 -8.97 6.10
CA GLY A 223 1.90 -9.29 5.12
C GLY A 223 1.46 -10.29 4.04
N ARG A 224 0.16 -10.28 3.68
CA ARG A 224 -0.44 -11.18 2.67
C ARG A 224 -0.47 -10.59 1.26
N LEU A 225 -0.04 -9.34 1.12
CA LEU A 225 -0.03 -8.63 -0.15
C LEU A 225 1.36 -8.06 -0.42
N ALA A 226 1.96 -8.47 -1.54
CA ALA A 226 3.20 -7.91 -2.05
C ALA A 226 2.90 -6.88 -3.15
N LEU A 227 3.53 -5.70 -3.07
CA LEU A 227 3.35 -4.55 -3.94
C LEU A 227 4.62 -4.28 -4.74
N MET A 228 4.48 -3.90 -6.01
CA MET A 228 5.60 -3.31 -6.75
C MET A 228 5.81 -1.85 -6.30
N PRO A 229 7.03 -1.29 -6.46
CA PRO A 229 7.31 0.10 -6.10
C PRO A 229 6.71 1.10 -7.11
N GLU A 230 5.37 1.14 -7.24
CA GLU A 230 4.68 2.12 -8.08
C GLU A 230 4.49 3.44 -7.30
N PRO A 231 5.17 4.54 -7.69
CA PRO A 231 5.24 5.74 -6.85
C PRO A 231 3.89 6.38 -6.55
N THR A 232 2.95 6.35 -7.50
CA THR A 232 1.63 6.97 -7.33
C THR A 232 0.83 6.24 -6.26
N LEU A 233 0.68 4.93 -6.39
CA LEU A 233 -0.01 4.06 -5.45
C LEU A 233 0.58 4.19 -4.04
N LEU A 234 1.90 4.21 -3.92
CA LEU A 234 2.56 4.37 -2.63
C LEU A 234 2.23 5.73 -2.00
N GLN A 235 2.29 6.81 -2.77
CA GLN A 235 1.89 8.13 -2.29
C GLN A 235 0.44 8.12 -1.80
N GLU A 236 -0.48 7.55 -2.58
CA GLU A 236 -1.89 7.47 -2.20
C GLU A 236 -2.09 6.64 -0.92
N LEU A 237 -1.43 5.48 -0.79
CA LEU A 237 -1.48 4.64 0.42
C LEU A 237 -0.99 5.39 1.67
N TYR A 238 0.11 6.13 1.60
CA TYR A 238 0.63 6.89 2.75
C TYR A 238 -0.26 8.07 3.15
N HIS A 239 -1.07 8.59 2.22
CA HIS A 239 -1.91 9.77 2.43
C HIS A 239 -3.41 9.45 2.47
N PHE A 240 -3.76 8.17 2.56
CA PHE A 240 -5.15 7.74 2.70
C PHE A 240 -5.59 7.82 4.16
N GLU A 241 -6.68 8.54 4.41
CA GLU A 241 -7.13 8.96 5.73
C GLU A 241 -8.58 8.53 6.03
N ALA A 242 -8.85 8.31 7.30
CA ALA A 242 -10.16 8.18 7.91
C ALA A 242 -10.49 9.47 8.67
N GLN A 243 -11.50 10.19 8.19
CA GLN A 243 -11.97 11.44 8.79
C GLN A 243 -13.35 11.22 9.44
N PRO A 244 -13.51 11.50 10.75
CA PRO A 244 -14.81 11.43 11.41
C PRO A 244 -15.80 12.40 10.76
N THR A 245 -17.04 11.96 10.57
CA THR A 245 -18.16 12.78 10.11
C THR A 245 -19.36 12.61 11.06
N PRO A 246 -20.35 13.52 11.05
CA PRO A 246 -21.55 13.36 11.88
C PRO A 246 -22.33 12.06 11.61
N SER A 247 -22.15 11.47 10.43
CA SER A 247 -22.84 10.25 9.99
C SER A 247 -21.94 9.00 9.93
N GLY A 248 -20.69 9.07 10.39
CA GLY A 248 -19.76 7.94 10.39
C GLY A 248 -18.31 8.34 10.12
N VAL A 249 -17.66 7.63 9.20
CA VAL A 249 -16.27 7.90 8.79
C VAL A 249 -16.22 8.06 7.29
N ARG A 250 -15.52 9.10 6.84
CA ARG A 250 -15.16 9.29 5.44
C ARG A 250 -13.76 8.75 5.20
N LEU A 251 -13.64 7.84 4.24
CA LEU A 251 -12.39 7.24 3.81
C LEU A 251 -11.98 7.83 2.45
N GLY A 252 -10.75 8.28 2.33
CA GLY A 252 -10.21 8.77 1.06
C GLY A 252 -8.89 9.49 1.22
N ALA A 253 -8.42 10.10 0.13
CA ALA A 253 -7.20 10.86 0.12
C ALA A 253 -7.27 12.12 1.01
N SER A 254 -6.12 12.50 1.57
CA SER A 254 -5.94 13.82 2.18
C SER A 254 -6.23 14.97 1.20
N ALA A 255 -6.47 16.18 1.71
CA ALA A 255 -6.90 17.31 0.89
C ALA A 255 -5.91 17.62 -0.25
N GLY A 256 -6.41 17.65 -1.49
CA GLY A 256 -5.60 17.92 -2.69
C GLY A 256 -4.86 16.72 -3.26
N MET A 257 -5.11 15.51 -2.75
CA MET A 257 -4.59 14.25 -3.27
C MET A 257 -5.70 13.37 -3.88
N HIS A 258 -5.30 12.29 -4.54
CA HIS A 258 -6.19 11.30 -5.16
C HIS A 258 -6.11 9.96 -4.43
N ASP A 259 -7.13 9.11 -4.60
CA ASP A 259 -7.19 7.74 -4.06
C ASP A 259 -7.51 6.68 -5.13
N ASP A 260 -7.48 7.03 -6.41
CA ASP A 260 -7.92 6.16 -7.51
C ASP A 260 -7.13 4.84 -7.57
N MET A 261 -5.81 4.88 -7.37
CA MET A 261 -4.96 3.68 -7.36
C MET A 261 -5.24 2.82 -6.13
N VAL A 262 -5.48 3.43 -4.97
CA VAL A 262 -5.88 2.71 -3.75
C VAL A 262 -7.22 2.03 -3.94
N MET A 263 -8.18 2.71 -4.57
CA MET A 263 -9.50 2.16 -4.82
C MET A 263 -9.47 1.03 -5.84
N ALA A 264 -8.70 1.19 -6.93
CA ALA A 264 -8.44 0.11 -7.89
C ALA A 264 -7.74 -1.09 -7.21
N LEU A 265 -6.78 -0.85 -6.31
CA LEU A 265 -6.13 -1.92 -5.54
C LEU A 265 -7.11 -2.62 -4.59
N ALA A 266 -7.96 -1.88 -3.88
CA ALA A 266 -8.93 -2.45 -2.95
C ALA A 266 -9.98 -3.31 -3.69
N LEU A 267 -10.42 -2.87 -4.88
CA LEU A 267 -11.25 -3.66 -5.78
C LEU A 267 -10.53 -4.94 -6.24
N ALA A 268 -9.25 -4.85 -6.61
CA ALA A 268 -8.47 -6.01 -7.02
C ALA A 268 -8.31 -7.02 -5.87
N VAL A 269 -8.06 -6.54 -4.65
CA VAL A 269 -8.01 -7.37 -3.43
C VAL A 269 -9.34 -8.07 -3.20
N TRP A 270 -10.46 -7.37 -3.38
CA TRP A 270 -11.77 -7.97 -3.24
C TRP A 270 -12.07 -9.02 -4.31
N ALA A 271 -11.53 -8.83 -5.52
CA ALA A 271 -11.66 -9.76 -6.64
C ALA A 271 -10.93 -11.09 -6.40
N LEU A 272 -9.88 -11.09 -5.57
CA LEU A 272 -9.13 -12.29 -5.23
C LEU A 272 -10.04 -13.37 -4.64
N PRO A 273 -9.82 -14.65 -5.00
CA PRO A 273 -10.55 -15.74 -4.38
C PRO A 273 -10.30 -15.75 -2.87
N PRO A 274 -11.32 -16.07 -2.06
CA PRO A 274 -11.11 -16.32 -0.64
C PRO A 274 -10.09 -17.46 -0.46
N ALA A 275 -9.42 -17.50 0.69
CA ALA A 275 -8.58 -18.63 1.02
C ALA A 275 -9.40 -19.92 0.92
N PRO A 276 -8.86 -21.02 0.35
CA PRO A 276 -9.55 -22.29 0.34
C PRO A 276 -9.95 -22.64 1.78
N ALA A 277 -11.25 -22.84 2.02
CA ALA A 277 -11.70 -23.41 3.28
C ALA A 277 -11.00 -24.76 3.39
N GLY A 278 -10.13 -24.91 4.40
CA GLY A 278 -9.20 -26.04 4.49
C GLY A 278 -9.89 -27.34 4.09
N GLU A 279 -9.38 -27.98 3.04
CA GLU A 279 -9.77 -29.36 2.77
C GLU A 279 -9.44 -30.14 4.03
N VAL A 280 -10.48 -30.56 4.75
CA VAL A 280 -10.36 -31.64 5.71
C VAL A 280 -9.82 -32.79 4.90
N ILE A 281 -8.53 -33.07 5.04
CA ILE A 281 -7.91 -34.27 4.51
C ILE A 281 -8.64 -35.42 5.18
N GLN A 282 -9.69 -35.92 4.53
CA GLN A 282 -10.33 -37.18 4.85
C GLN A 282 -9.29 -38.24 4.49
N THR A 283 -8.39 -38.54 5.43
CA THR A 283 -7.57 -39.73 5.34
C THR A 283 -8.53 -40.91 5.32
N SER A 284 -8.77 -41.47 4.14
CA SER A 284 -9.48 -42.73 3.99
C SER A 284 -8.64 -43.80 4.68
N GLY A 285 -8.98 -44.06 5.95
CA GLY A 285 -8.45 -45.17 6.71
C GLY A 285 -8.85 -46.47 6.05
N ARG A 286 -8.06 -46.93 5.08
CA ARG A 286 -8.07 -48.32 4.65
C ARG A 286 -7.54 -49.15 5.80
N GLY A 287 -8.45 -49.66 6.63
CA GLY A 287 -8.18 -50.79 7.50
C GLY A 287 -7.64 -51.94 6.65
N ARG A 288 -6.42 -52.36 6.95
CA ARG A 288 -5.94 -53.70 6.61
C ARG A 288 -5.87 -54.48 7.91
N PHE A 289 -6.91 -55.28 8.12
CA PHE A 289 -6.77 -56.54 8.84
C PHE A 289 -5.82 -57.43 8.03
N GLN A 290 -4.71 -57.84 8.65
CA GLN A 290 -4.19 -59.21 8.73
C GLN A 290 -2.96 -59.21 9.63
#